data_AF-A0A2D9I823-F1
#
_entry.id   AF-A0A2D9I823-F1
#
_cell.length_a   1.000
_cell.length_b   1.000
_cell.length_c   1.000
_cell.angle_alpha   90.00
_cell.angle_beta   90.00
_cell.angle_gamma   90.00
#
_symmetry.space_group_name_H-M   'P 1'
#
loop_
_entity.id
_entity.type
_entity.pdbx_description
1 polymer ?
#
loop_
_entity_poly.entity_id
_entity_poly.type
_entity_poly.pdbx_seq_one_letter_code
_entity_poly.pdbx_strand_id
1 'polypeptide(L)'
;RNIIDEKNVLVTGGGAKNKFLINLINQKLKNNLIIPDNTLIDYKEAVIFGFLGVLKLLNINNCYSSVTGSSKDHCSGDIFLP
;
A
#
# COMPACT_ATOMS: atom_id res chain seq x y z
N ARG A 1 11.47 19.73 14.72
CA ARG A 1 10.65 18.76 13.95
C ARG A 1 9.69 18.11 14.94
N ASN A 2 8.41 18.44 14.89
CA ASN A 2 7.40 17.75 15.69
C ASN A 2 7.27 16.32 15.13
N ILE A 3 7.96 15.37 15.77
CA ILE A 3 7.74 13.95 15.53
C ILE A 3 6.50 13.61 16.34
N ILE A 4 5.33 13.67 15.70
CA ILE A 4 4.13 13.08 16.27
C ILE A 4 4.34 11.57 16.15
N ASP A 5 4.67 10.93 17.27
CA ASP A 5 4.96 9.48 17.40
C ASP A 5 3.67 8.63 17.31
N GLU A 6 2.71 9.04 16.48
CA GLU A 6 1.48 8.31 16.22
C GLU A 6 1.65 7.50 14.95
N LYS A 7 2.14 6.27 15.09
CA LYS A 7 2.23 5.31 13.98
C LYS A 7 0.84 4.84 13.58
N ASN A 8 0.12 5.62 12.79
CA ASN A 8 -1.23 5.29 12.33
C ASN A 8 -1.24 4.06 11.42
N VAL A 9 -2.28 3.24 11.53
CA VAL A 9 -2.51 2.07 10.68
C VAL A 9 -3.71 2.34 9.78
N LEU A 10 -3.47 2.45 8.47
CA LEU A 10 -4.50 2.61 7.45
C LEU A 10 -4.92 1.24 6.89
N VAL A 11 -6.22 0.92 6.89
CA VAL A 11 -6.72 -0.37 6.38
C VAL A 11 -7.52 -0.18 5.08
N THR A 12 -7.18 -0.95 4.04
CA THR A 12 -7.86 -0.96 2.72
C THR A 12 -8.22 -2.40 2.32
N GLY A 13 -8.89 -2.57 1.16
CA GLY A 13 -9.33 -3.87 0.66
C GLY A 13 -10.60 -4.39 1.34
N GLY A 14 -11.11 -5.54 0.88
CA GLY A 14 -12.40 -6.09 1.36
C GLY A 14 -12.47 -6.32 2.87
N GLY A 15 -11.34 -6.62 3.52
CA GLY A 15 -11.25 -6.78 4.97
C GLY A 15 -11.61 -5.51 5.76
N ALA A 16 -11.40 -4.32 5.18
CA ALA A 16 -11.75 -3.04 5.82
C ALA A 16 -13.26 -2.88 6.04
N LYS A 17 -14.08 -3.57 5.24
CA LYS A 17 -15.56 -3.55 5.35
C LYS A 17 -16.09 -4.56 6.38
N ASN A 18 -15.25 -5.46 6.89
CA ASN A 18 -15.63 -6.43 7.92
C ASN A 18 -15.51 -5.80 9.33
N LYS A 19 -16.64 -5.35 9.88
CA LYS A 19 -16.70 -4.71 11.21
C LYS A 19 -16.16 -5.59 12.34
N PHE A 20 -16.42 -6.90 12.30
CA PHE A 20 -15.92 -7.81 13.32
C PHE A 20 -14.40 -7.90 13.29
N LEU A 21 -13.81 -8.08 12.10
CA LEU A 21 -12.36 -8.09 11.91
C LEU A 21 -11.72 -6.77 12.36
N ILE A 22 -12.27 -5.64 11.92
CA ILE A 22 -11.77 -4.31 12.31
C ILE A 22 -11.82 -4.11 13.82
N ASN A 23 -12.90 -4.51 14.49
CA ASN A 23 -12.99 -4.41 15.94
C ASN A 23 -11.93 -5.26 16.65
N LEU A 24 -11.69 -6.49 16.19
CA LEU A 24 -10.65 -7.36 16.76
C LEU A 24 -9.23 -6.78 16.56
N ILE A 25 -8.96 -6.19 15.39
CA ILE A 25 -7.69 -5.52 15.12
C ILE A 25 -7.55 -4.32 16.06
N ASN A 26 -8.58 -3.47 16.15
CA ASN A 26 -8.56 -2.27 16.98
C ASN A 26 -8.36 -2.57 18.47
N GLN A 27 -8.90 -3.68 18.98
CA GLN A 27 -8.66 -4.14 20.36
C GLN A 27 -7.22 -4.56 20.64
N LYS A 28 -6.49 -5.03 19.61
CA LYS A 28 -5.11 -5.52 19.73
C LYS A 28 -4.07 -4.46 19.36
N LEU A 29 -4.47 -3.44 18.62
CA LEU A 29 -3.60 -2.35 18.18
C LEU A 29 -3.34 -1.39 19.34
N LYS A 30 -2.08 -0.97 19.51
CA LYS A 30 -1.74 0.15 20.42
C LYS A 30 -1.81 1.52 19.73
N ASN A 31 -1.97 1.52 18.42
CA ASN A 31 -1.92 2.69 17.55
C ASN A 31 -3.33 3.06 17.07
N ASN A 32 -3.46 4.23 16.44
CA ASN A 32 -4.71 4.63 15.83
C ASN A 32 -4.96 3.87 14.52
N LEU A 33 -6.16 3.31 14.38
CA LEU A 33 -6.61 2.60 13.20
C LEU A 33 -7.52 3.51 12.35
N ILE A 34 -7.13 3.73 11.10
CA ILE A 34 -7.80 4.62 10.15
C ILE A 34 -8.46 3.77 9.08
N ILE A 35 -9.77 3.93 8.92
CA ILE A 35 -10.55 3.42 7.79
C ILE A 35 -10.82 4.58 6.84
N PRO A 36 -10.27 4.58 5.61
CA PRO A 36 -10.50 5.66 4.65
C PRO A 36 -11.87 5.55 3.97
N ASP A 37 -12.15 6.43 3.01
CA ASP A 37 -13.36 6.35 2.20
C ASP A 37 -13.38 5.09 1.30
N ASN A 38 -14.57 4.74 0.81
CA ASN A 38 -14.77 3.54 -0.01
C ASN A 38 -13.97 3.55 -1.31
N THR A 39 -13.69 4.72 -1.89
CA THR A 39 -12.89 4.82 -3.11
C THR A 39 -11.47 4.33 -2.84
N LEU A 40 -10.84 4.81 -1.76
CA LEU A 40 -9.52 4.36 -1.38
C LEU A 40 -9.51 2.90 -0.89
N ILE A 41 -10.54 2.46 -0.17
CA ILE A 41 -10.67 1.05 0.26
C ILE A 41 -10.65 0.12 -0.96
N ASP A 42 -11.46 0.44 -1.98
CA ASP A 42 -11.72 -0.48 -3.10
C ASP A 42 -10.66 -0.41 -4.20
N TYR A 43 -10.03 0.77 -4.40
CA TYR A 43 -9.20 1.00 -5.58
C TYR A 43 -7.71 1.23 -5.30
N LYS A 44 -7.24 1.16 -4.04
CA LYS A 44 -5.82 1.41 -3.73
C LYS A 44 -4.88 0.58 -4.62
N GLU A 45 -5.15 -0.73 -4.78
CA GLU A 45 -4.29 -1.61 -5.56
C GLU A 45 -4.29 -1.23 -7.04
N ALA A 46 -5.45 -0.92 -7.62
CA ALA A 46 -5.55 -0.47 -9.01
C ALA A 46 -4.75 0.82 -9.27
N VAL A 47 -4.85 1.80 -8.36
CA VAL A 47 -4.07 3.04 -8.43
C VAL A 47 -2.57 2.75 -8.36
N ILE A 48 -2.15 1.85 -7.46
CA ILE A 48 -0.75 1.44 -7.34
C ILE A 48 -0.27 0.72 -8.62
N PHE A 49 -1.06 -0.19 -9.21
CA PHE A 49 -0.69 -0.83 -10.48
C PHE A 49 -0.52 0.17 -11.62
N GLY A 50 -1.41 1.16 -11.73
CA GLY A 50 -1.25 2.25 -12.71
C GLY A 50 0.04 3.04 -12.47
N PHE A 51 0.34 3.36 -11.21
CA PHE A 51 1.58 4.05 -10.86
C PHE A 51 2.84 3.22 -11.15
N LEU A 52 2.84 1.92 -10.85
CA LEU A 52 3.94 1.00 -11.20
C LEU A 52 4.20 0.97 -12.71
N GLY A 53 3.14 1.03 -13.52
CA GLY A 53 3.23 1.17 -14.98
C GLY A 53 3.93 2.46 -15.40
N VAL A 54 3.56 3.61 -14.80
CA VAL A 54 4.23 4.89 -15.05
C VAL A 54 5.72 4.84 -14.68
N LEU A 55 6.06 4.25 -13.53
CA LEU A 55 7.46 4.10 -13.13
C LEU A 55 8.25 3.22 -14.10
N LYS A 56 7.65 2.14 -14.61
CA LYS A 56 8.27 1.31 -15.65
C LYS A 56 8.53 2.10 -16.93
N LEU A 57 7.57 2.90 -17.39
CA LEU A 57 7.72 3.76 -18.57
C LEU A 57 8.84 4.79 -18.41
N LEU A 58 9.04 5.29 -17.19
CA LEU A 58 10.09 6.26 -16.86
C LEU A 58 11.43 5.61 -16.48
N ASN A 59 11.53 4.28 -16.51
CA ASN A 59 12.69 3.51 -16.07
C ASN A 59 13.13 3.83 -14.62
N ILE A 60 12.17 4.05 -13.73
CA ILE A 60 12.38 4.32 -12.30
C ILE A 60 12.18 3.02 -11.51
N ASN A 61 13.07 2.75 -10.54
CA ASN A 61 12.95 1.59 -9.65
C ASN A 61 11.60 1.60 -8.94
N ASN A 62 10.85 0.51 -9.09
CA ASN A 62 9.52 0.30 -8.52
C ASN A 62 9.46 -0.98 -7.66
N CYS A 63 10.58 -1.70 -7.56
CA CYS A 63 10.76 -2.87 -6.73
C CYS A 63 12.02 -2.68 -5.87
N TYR A 64 11.84 -2.60 -4.55
CA TYR A 64 12.90 -2.30 -3.60
C TYR A 64 13.38 -3.55 -2.86
N SER A 65 14.70 -3.75 -2.81
CA SER A 65 15.32 -4.90 -2.12
C SER A 65 15.03 -4.94 -0.64
N SER A 66 14.90 -3.77 0.00
CA SER A 66 14.54 -3.63 1.41
C SER A 66 13.18 -4.23 1.78
N VAL A 67 12.28 -4.38 0.80
CA VAL A 67 10.93 -4.93 0.99
C VAL A 67 10.85 -6.37 0.47
N THR A 68 11.46 -6.67 -0.67
CA THR A 68 11.29 -7.97 -1.34
C THR A 68 12.39 -8.99 -1.04
N GLY A 69 13.50 -8.57 -0.42
CA GLY A 69 14.68 -9.41 -0.23
C GLY A 69 15.48 -9.68 -1.51
N SER A 70 15.25 -8.91 -2.59
CA SER A 70 16.06 -8.99 -3.81
C SER A 70 17.50 -8.49 -3.57
N SER A 71 18.44 -8.83 -4.45
CA SER A 71 19.85 -8.41 -4.30
C SER A 71 20.08 -6.91 -4.53
N LYS A 72 19.16 -6.24 -5.23
CA LYS A 72 19.21 -4.80 -5.52
C LYS A 72 17.82 -4.26 -5.89
N ASP A 73 17.65 -2.97 -5.71
CA ASP A 73 16.51 -2.26 -6.28
C ASP A 73 16.52 -2.37 -7.80
N HIS A 74 15.34 -2.50 -8.40
CA HIS A 74 15.21 -2.60 -9.84
C HIS A 74 13.86 -2.10 -10.37
N CYS A 75 13.83 -1.85 -11.67
CA CYS A 75 12.65 -1.45 -12.43
C CYS A 75 11.96 -2.70 -13.02
N SER A 76 10.88 -3.15 -12.37
CA SER A 76 10.11 -4.35 -12.75
C SER A 76 8.94 -4.03 -13.67
N GLY A 77 8.41 -5.06 -14.32
CA GLY A 77 7.32 -4.99 -15.31
C GLY A 77 7.84 -5.02 -16.74
N ASP A 78 6.96 -5.32 -17.69
CA ASP A 78 7.27 -5.41 -19.12
C ASP A 78 6.28 -4.59 -19.95
N ILE A 79 6.77 -4.00 -21.05
CA ILE A 79 5.96 -3.21 -21.98
C ILE A 79 5.66 -4.10 -23.18
N PHE A 80 4.39 -4.43 -23.37
CA PHE A 80 3.91 -5.13 -24.54
C PHE A 80 3.40 -4.11 -25.55
N LEU A 81 4.03 -4.07 -26.72
CA LEU A 81 3.57 -3.28 -27.86
C LEU A 81 2.48 -4.06 -28.60
N PRO A 82 1.47 -3.37 -29.17
CA PRO A 82 0.39 -3.99 -29.93
C PRO A 82 0.89 -4.73 -31.18
#